data_AF-A0A7Y5D311-F1
#
_entry.id   AF-A0A7Y5D311-F1
#
_cell.length_a   1.000
_cell.length_b   1.000
_cell.length_c   1.000
_cell.angle_alpha   90.00
_cell.angle_beta   90.00
_cell.angle_gamma   90.00
#
_symmetry.space_group_name_H-M   'P 1'
#
loop_
_entity.id
_entity.type
_entity.pdbx_description
1 polymer ?
#
loop_
_entity_poly.entity_id
_entity_poly.type
_entity_poly.pdbx_seq_one_letter_code
_entity_poly.pdbx_strand_id
1 'polypeptide(L)'
;MLALIFRDWHCKKSKPRHPLVVVSPWAKKGHIDHSYSDHASILKFIERNWNMDPLSDRSRDNLPNPVHGKNKYAYVPKNEPAISDLMGMFSFDQDDDHDD
;
A
#
# COMPACT_ATOMS: atom_id res chain seq x y z
N MET A 1 -22.21 -11.75 44.11
CA MET A 1 -21.71 -10.36 44.18
C MET A 1 -20.28 -10.37 43.61
N LEU A 2 -20.02 -9.52 42.62
CA LEU A 2 -18.71 -9.12 42.06
C LEU A 2 -17.81 -10.20 41.40
N ALA A 3 -17.94 -10.29 40.07
CA ALA A 3 -16.82 -10.53 39.16
C ALA A 3 -16.95 -9.56 37.98
N LEU A 4 -16.47 -8.33 38.17
CA LEU A 4 -16.33 -7.30 37.13
C LEU A 4 -14.85 -7.11 36.85
N ILE A 5 -14.22 -8.04 36.12
CA ILE A 5 -12.91 -7.81 35.51
C ILE A 5 -12.88 -8.52 34.14
N PHE A 6 -12.56 -7.77 33.08
CA PHE A 6 -12.24 -8.22 31.71
C PHE A 6 -13.35 -8.71 30.77
N ARG A 7 -14.43 -7.94 30.57
CA ARG A 7 -15.38 -8.21 29.46
C ARG A 7 -15.59 -7.07 28.47
N ASP A 8 -14.58 -6.24 28.29
CA ASP A 8 -14.60 -5.25 27.21
C ASP A 8 -13.21 -4.90 26.68
N TRP A 9 -12.48 -5.92 26.19
CA TRP A 9 -11.28 -5.71 25.37
C TRP A 9 -11.65 -5.87 23.89
N HIS A 10 -12.68 -5.15 23.44
CA HIS A 10 -12.82 -4.82 22.02
C HIS A 10 -11.93 -3.61 21.69
N CYS A 11 -10.63 -3.76 21.96
CA CYS A 11 -9.62 -2.93 21.33
C CYS A 11 -9.68 -3.27 19.84
N LYS A 12 -10.45 -2.49 19.05
CA LYS A 12 -10.30 -2.46 17.60
C LYS A 12 -8.82 -2.24 17.34
N LYS A 13 -8.09 -3.28 16.89
CA LYS A 13 -6.67 -3.15 16.57
C LYS A 13 -6.53 -2.11 15.46
N SER A 14 -6.32 -0.85 15.81
CA SER A 14 -5.83 0.14 14.89
C SER A 14 -4.41 -0.28 14.55
N LYS A 15 -4.19 -0.76 13.32
CA LYS A 15 -2.83 -0.92 12.83
C LYS A 15 -2.20 0.48 12.78
N PRO A 16 -1.04 0.72 13.41
CA PRO A 16 -0.34 1.99 13.29
C PRO A 16 0.03 2.26 11.83
N ARG A 17 0.04 3.54 11.43
CA ARG A 17 0.63 3.95 10.15
C ARG A 17 2.14 4.01 10.30
N HIS A 18 2.87 3.38 9.38
CA HIS A 18 4.33 3.43 9.32
C HIS A 18 4.76 4.36 8.18
N PRO A 19 5.78 5.20 8.38
CA PRO A 19 6.37 5.95 7.27
C PRO A 19 7.11 5.00 6.33
N LEU A 20 6.94 5.20 5.03
CA LEU A 20 7.70 4.54 3.97
C LEU A 20 8.30 5.64 3.08
N VAL A 21 9.60 5.57 2.84
CA VAL A 21 10.32 6.48 1.94
C VAL A 21 11.07 5.64 0.92
N VAL A 22 10.97 6.03 -0.34
CA VAL A 22 11.64 5.38 -1.46
C VAL A 22 12.66 6.35 -2.04
N VAL A 23 13.91 5.90 -2.15
CA VAL A 23 15.02 6.65 -2.74
C VAL A 23 15.55 5.83 -3.91
N SER A 24 15.39 6.35 -5.13
CA SER A 24 15.79 5.67 -6.36
C SER A 24 15.92 6.70 -7.49
N PRO A 25 16.80 6.47 -8.50
CA PRO A 25 16.86 7.31 -9.70
C PRO A 25 15.52 7.40 -10.44
N TRP A 26 14.74 6.32 -10.41
CA TRP A 26 13.41 6.23 -11.03
C TRP A 26 12.27 6.63 -10.09
N ALA A 27 12.55 7.03 -8.84
CA ALA A 27 11.50 7.48 -7.94
C ALA A 27 10.99 8.87 -8.37
N LYS A 28 9.66 9.07 -8.32
CA LYS A 28 9.05 10.36 -8.61
C LYS A 28 9.52 11.42 -7.59
N LYS A 29 10.11 12.50 -8.09
CA LYS A 29 10.59 13.61 -7.25
C LYS A 29 9.42 14.37 -6.62
N GLY A 30 9.51 14.63 -5.32
CA GLY A 30 8.51 15.43 -4.57
C GLY A 30 7.10 14.81 -4.52
N HIS A 31 6.95 13.53 -4.85
CA HIS A 31 5.67 12.86 -4.91
C HIS A 31 5.30 12.20 -3.57
N ILE A 32 4.05 12.41 -3.13
CA ILE A 32 3.48 11.74 -1.96
C ILE A 32 2.38 10.80 -2.48
N ASP A 33 2.63 9.51 -2.40
CA ASP A 33 1.63 8.51 -2.73
C ASP A 33 0.61 8.38 -1.59
N HIS A 34 -0.67 8.41 -1.95
CA HIS A 34 -1.81 8.31 -1.03
C HIS A 34 -2.52 6.95 -1.14
N SER A 35 -1.92 6.00 -1.85
CA SER A 35 -2.43 4.64 -1.97
C SER A 35 -2.36 3.88 -0.64
N TYR A 36 -3.27 2.91 -0.44
CA TYR A 36 -3.27 2.10 0.79
C TYR A 36 -2.20 1.02 0.72
N SER A 37 -1.10 1.18 1.47
CA SER A 37 0.05 0.28 1.51
C SER A 37 0.32 -0.31 2.92
N ASP A 38 0.84 -1.54 2.97
CA ASP A 38 1.29 -2.24 4.19
C ASP A 38 2.69 -2.85 3.93
N HIS A 39 3.31 -3.53 4.90
CA HIS A 39 4.61 -4.20 4.70
C HIS A 39 4.59 -5.23 3.57
N ALA A 40 3.45 -5.89 3.34
CA ALA A 40 3.27 -6.81 2.23
C ALA A 40 3.30 -6.12 0.84
N SER A 41 3.10 -4.80 0.77
CA SER A 41 3.21 -4.04 -0.48
C SER A 41 4.65 -4.03 -1.02
N ILE A 42 5.66 -4.14 -0.16
CA ILE A 42 7.06 -4.28 -0.59
C ILE A 42 7.27 -5.62 -1.30
N LEU A 43 6.71 -6.70 -0.75
CA LEU A 43 6.79 -8.02 -1.37
C LEU A 43 6.07 -8.02 -2.72
N LYS A 44 4.85 -7.47 -2.76
CA LYS A 44 4.07 -7.33 -4.00
C LYS A 44 4.78 -6.48 -5.06
N PHE A 45 5.50 -5.44 -4.66
CA PHE A 45 6.34 -4.64 -5.56
C PHE A 45 7.44 -5.48 -6.21
N ILE A 46 8.17 -6.27 -5.39
CA ILE A 46 9.20 -7.19 -5.89
C ILE A 46 8.59 -8.20 -6.86
N GLU A 47 7.51 -8.86 -6.49
CA GLU A 47 6.82 -9.82 -7.36
C GLU A 47 6.42 -9.19 -8.70
N ARG A 48 5.87 -7.97 -8.67
CA ARG A 48 5.49 -7.24 -9.88
C ARG A 48 6.69 -6.85 -10.74
N ASN A 49 7.80 -6.45 -10.13
CA ASN A 49 9.01 -6.03 -10.83
C ASN A 49 9.70 -7.20 -11.56
N TRP A 50 9.68 -8.39 -10.97
CA TRP A 50 10.27 -9.60 -11.56
C TRP A 50 9.26 -10.53 -12.23
N ASN A 51 8.00 -10.11 -12.37
CA ASN A 51 6.91 -10.89 -12.96
C ASN A 51 6.77 -12.28 -12.32
N MET A 52 6.82 -12.33 -10.99
CA MET A 52 6.64 -13.54 -10.18
C MET A 52 5.19 -13.69 -9.72
N ASP A 53 4.79 -14.93 -9.45
CA ASP A 53 3.53 -15.23 -8.80
C ASP A 53 3.58 -14.90 -7.29
N PRO A 54 2.42 -14.61 -6.66
CA PRO A 54 2.35 -14.36 -5.24
C PRO A 54 2.89 -15.53 -4.42
N LEU A 55 3.56 -15.23 -3.31
CA LEU A 55 4.20 -16.24 -2.47
C LEU A 55 3.24 -17.34 -1.98
N SER A 56 1.98 -17.01 -1.66
CA SER A 56 0.95 -18.00 -1.27
C SER A 56 -0.46 -17.41 -1.26
N ASP A 57 -1.49 -18.26 -1.38
CA ASP A 57 -2.91 -17.85 -1.35
C ASP A 57 -3.34 -17.12 -0.07
N ARG A 58 -2.66 -17.40 1.06
CA ARG A 58 -2.96 -16.79 2.36
C ARG A 58 -2.28 -15.44 2.56
N SER A 59 -1.27 -15.14 1.76
CA SER A 59 -0.48 -13.92 1.91
C SER A 59 -1.27 -12.73 1.36
N ARG A 60 -0.91 -11.53 1.82
CA ARG A 60 -1.61 -10.30 1.45
C ARG A 60 -1.12 -9.74 0.10
N ASP A 61 -0.03 -10.28 -0.43
CA ASP A 61 0.53 -9.98 -1.75
C ASP A 61 -0.46 -10.22 -2.90
N ASN A 62 -1.27 -11.28 -2.81
CA ASN A 62 -2.29 -11.66 -3.79
C ASN A 62 -3.53 -10.73 -3.79
N LEU A 63 -3.59 -9.72 -2.91
CA LEU A 63 -4.73 -8.81 -2.87
C LEU A 63 -4.72 -7.86 -4.08
N PRO A 64 -5.89 -7.40 -4.56
CA PRO A 64 -5.97 -6.45 -5.67
C PRO A 64 -5.37 -5.08 -5.31
N ASN A 65 -5.01 -4.30 -6.33
CA ASN A 65 -4.59 -2.91 -6.17
C ASN A 65 -5.75 -2.02 -5.69
N PRO A 66 -5.50 -1.02 -4.83
CA PRO A 66 -6.54 -0.21 -4.23
C PRO A 66 -7.21 0.70 -5.25
N VAL A 67 -8.54 0.67 -5.27
CA VAL A 67 -9.37 1.55 -6.09
C VAL A 67 -9.97 2.62 -5.18
N HIS A 68 -9.52 3.86 -5.37
CA HIS A 68 -10.04 5.01 -4.64
C HIS A 68 -11.31 5.55 -5.33
N GLY A 69 -12.27 6.00 -4.52
CA GLY A 69 -13.47 6.65 -5.04
C GLY A 69 -13.22 8.05 -5.59
N LYS A 70 -14.27 8.66 -6.17
CA LYS A 70 -14.25 10.08 -6.61
C LYS A 70 -13.82 11.07 -5.51
N ASN A 71 -13.93 10.67 -4.23
CA ASN A 71 -13.38 11.45 -3.13
C ASN A 71 -11.88 11.14 -2.98
N LYS A 72 -11.05 12.05 -3.50
CA LYS A 72 -9.58 12.01 -3.41
C LYS A 72 -9.01 11.97 -1.98
N TYR A 73 -9.81 12.26 -0.96
CA TYR A 73 -9.38 12.25 0.44
C TYR A 73 -9.69 10.93 1.17
N ALA A 74 -10.27 9.94 0.49
CA ALA A 74 -10.54 8.63 1.07
C ALA A 74 -9.24 7.78 1.10
N TYR A 75 -8.59 7.76 2.26
CA TYR A 75 -7.42 6.89 2.53
C TYR A 75 -7.75 5.40 2.51
N VAL A 76 -9.04 5.08 2.69
CA VAL A 76 -9.56 3.72 2.70
C VAL A 76 -10.04 3.38 1.29
N PRO A 77 -9.54 2.30 0.66
CA PRO A 77 -9.95 1.93 -0.68
C PRO A 77 -11.39 1.38 -0.67
N LYS A 78 -12.06 1.38 -1.83
CA LYS A 78 -13.43 0.84 -1.93
C LYS A 78 -13.47 -0.67 -2.04
N ASN A 79 -12.42 -1.28 -2.59
CA ASN A 79 -12.31 -2.70 -2.88
C ASN A 79 -11.59 -3.48 -1.77
N GLU A 80 -11.90 -3.19 -0.50
CA GLU A 80 -11.28 -3.90 0.60
C GLU A 80 -11.63 -5.40 0.59
N PRO A 81 -10.65 -6.29 0.85
CA PRO A 81 -9.25 -6.02 1.16
C PRO A 81 -8.40 -5.73 -0.11
N ALA A 82 -7.65 -4.62 -0.09
CA ALA A 82 -6.72 -4.24 -1.17
C ALA A 82 -5.41 -3.69 -0.61
N ILE A 83 -4.29 -3.92 -1.30
CA ILE A 83 -2.99 -3.30 -0.98
C ILE A 83 -2.29 -2.84 -2.26
N SER A 84 -1.64 -1.69 -2.19
CA SER A 84 -0.87 -1.12 -3.30
C SER A 84 0.35 -1.98 -3.64
N ASP A 85 0.74 -1.97 -4.91
CA ASP A 85 1.98 -2.56 -5.45
C ASP A 85 3.16 -1.58 -5.47
N LEU A 86 2.99 -0.36 -4.94
CA LEU A 86 4.00 0.71 -4.87
C LEU A 86 4.53 1.22 -6.21
N MET A 87 4.11 0.66 -7.35
CA MET A 87 4.58 1.05 -8.68
C MET A 87 4.26 2.53 -8.98
N GLY A 88 3.19 3.06 -8.39
CA GLY A 88 2.82 4.47 -8.49
C GLY A 88 3.90 5.45 -7.99
N MET A 89 4.85 5.00 -7.16
CA MET A 89 5.95 5.83 -6.65
C MET A 89 7.11 6.01 -7.65
N PHE A 90 7.15 5.20 -8.72
CA PHE A 90 8.22 5.20 -9.70
C PHE A 90 7.75 5.75 -11.06
N SER A 91 8.69 6.32 -11.80
CA SER A 91 8.54 6.77 -13.19
C SER A 91 9.65 6.10 -14.00
N PHE A 92 9.30 5.07 -14.75
CA PHE A 92 10.27 4.32 -15.57
C PHE A 92 10.38 4.87 -17.00
N ASP A 93 9.51 5.81 -17.39
CA ASP A 93 9.38 6.32 -18.77
C ASP A 93 10.06 7.70 -18.98
N GLN A 94 11.10 8.04 -18.21
CA GLN A 94 11.66 9.39 -18.23
C GLN A 94 12.90 9.47 -19.14
N ASP A 95 12.66 9.58 -20.46
CA ASP A 95 13.68 9.82 -21.51
C ASP A 95 13.20 10.78 -22.63
N ASP A 96 12.20 11.65 -22.41
CA ASP A 96 11.83 12.69 -23.39
C ASP A 96 12.08 14.10 -22.80
N ASP A 97 13.36 14.45 -22.66
CA ASP A 97 13.82 15.83 -22.57
C ASP A 97 13.66 16.49 -23.96
N HIS A 98 12.46 16.98 -24.27
CA HIS A 98 12.29 17.98 -25.33
C HIS A 98 12.63 19.37 -24.75
N ASP A 99 13.92 19.68 -24.72
CA ASP A 99 14.42 21.05 -24.62
C ASP A 99 14.29 21.73 -26.00
N ASP A 100 13.33 22.63 -26.16
CA ASP A 100 13.29 23.69 -27.18
C ASP A 100 12.92 25.05 -26.53
#